data_AF-A0A060Z1S3-F1
#
_entry.id   AF-A0A060Z1S3-F1
#
_cell.length_a   1.000
_cell.length_b   1.000
_cell.length_c   1.000
_cell.angle_alpha   90.00
_cell.angle_beta   90.00
_cell.angle_gamma   90.00
#
_symmetry.space_group_name_H-M   'P 1'
#
loop_
_entity.id
_entity.type
_entity.pdbx_description
1 polymer ?
#
loop_
_entity_poly.entity_id
_entity_poly.type
_entity_poly.pdbx_seq_one_letter_code
_entity_poly.pdbx_strand_id
1 'polypeptide(L)'
;MCSAQMVLIIFIGIATIETVTGFSGGGVAMSCDTMLPQHGSPTPESGPFSVPKYFCSSDAGDETIVSLKAGPATTFKGFLLEAREQDGPPAGTFTLLTPAHSRLLQCGGNPVSLL
;
A
#
# COMPACT_ATOMS: atom_id res chain seq x y z
N MET A 1 7.68 -22.05 -42.68
CA MET A 1 6.60 -21.56 -41.78
C MET A 1 5.91 -20.41 -42.51
N CYS A 2 4.60 -20.50 -42.76
CA CYS A 2 3.90 -19.62 -43.69
C CYS A 2 3.62 -18.23 -43.08
N SER A 3 3.58 -17.18 -43.91
CA SER A 3 3.38 -15.77 -43.48
C SER A 3 2.12 -15.59 -42.61
N ALA A 4 1.02 -16.24 -42.97
CA ALA A 4 -0.24 -16.20 -42.19
C ALA A 4 -0.11 -16.77 -40.77
N GLN A 5 0.76 -17.76 -40.57
CA GLN A 5 0.97 -18.39 -39.27
C GLN A 5 1.76 -17.48 -38.33
N MET A 6 2.72 -16.71 -38.86
CA MET A 6 3.46 -15.71 -38.09
C MET A 6 2.55 -14.57 -37.64
N VAL A 7 1.68 -14.09 -38.54
CA VAL A 7 0.71 -13.04 -38.24
C VAL A 7 -0.25 -13.47 -37.12
N LEU A 8 -0.76 -14.70 -37.18
CA LEU A 8 -1.65 -15.24 -36.16
C LEU A 8 -0.98 -15.31 -34.77
N ILE A 9 0.27 -15.77 -34.70
CA ILE A 9 1.03 -15.84 -33.44
C ILE A 9 1.24 -14.45 -32.84
N ILE A 10 1.52 -13.44 -33.67
CA ILE A 10 1.69 -12.05 -33.21
C ILE A 10 0.38 -11.51 -32.64
N PHE A 11 -0.75 -11.75 -33.32
CA PHE A 11 -2.06 -11.31 -32.83
C PHE A 11 -2.44 -11.96 -31.50
N ILE A 12 -2.20 -13.27 -31.35
CA ILE A 12 -2.42 -13.99 -30.08
C ILE A 12 -1.52 -13.40 -28.99
N GLY A 13 -0.23 -13.19 -29.28
CA GLY A 13 0.72 -12.62 -28.33
C GLY A 13 0.26 -11.26 -27.79
N ILE A 14 -0.13 -10.34 -28.67
CA ILE A 14 -0.63 -9.01 -28.30
C ILE A 14 -1.92 -9.11 -27.47
N ALA A 15 -2.85 -9.99 -27.85
CA ALA A 15 -4.12 -10.17 -27.15
C ALA A 15 -3.96 -10.73 -25.73
N THR A 16 -2.82 -11.36 -25.43
CA THR A 16 -2.51 -11.93 -24.10
C THR A 16 -1.63 -11.04 -23.22
N ILE A 17 -1.26 -9.83 -23.68
CA ILE A 17 -0.46 -8.90 -22.85
C ILE A 17 -1.38 -8.28 -21.80
N GLU A 18 -1.29 -8.79 -20.58
CA GLU A 18 -1.87 -8.12 -19.42
C GLU A 18 -0.99 -6.93 -19.01
N THR A 19 -1.59 -5.75 -18.91
CA THR A 19 -0.89 -4.55 -18.43
C THR A 19 -0.82 -4.57 -16.91
N VAL A 20 0.38 -4.75 -16.36
CA VAL A 20 0.61 -4.62 -14.91
C VAL A 20 1.03 -3.19 -14.60
N THR A 21 0.24 -2.45 -13.83
CA THR A 21 0.58 -1.10 -13.41
C THR A 21 1.42 -1.13 -12.14
N GLY A 22 2.65 -0.60 -12.19
CA GLY A 22 3.48 -0.38 -11.01
C GLY A 22 3.21 0.99 -10.37
N PHE A 23 3.07 1.04 -9.04
CA PHE A 23 2.77 2.28 -8.30
C PHE A 23 4.00 2.80 -7.55
N SER A 24 5.11 3.06 -8.25
CA SER A 24 6.36 3.52 -7.62
C SER A 24 6.22 4.86 -6.88
N GLY A 25 5.23 5.67 -7.23
CA GLY A 25 4.91 6.92 -6.53
C GLY A 25 3.94 6.77 -5.34
N GLY A 26 3.65 5.54 -4.90
CA GLY A 26 2.72 5.26 -3.79
C GLY A 26 1.24 5.40 -4.15
N GLY A 27 0.93 5.40 -5.45
CA GLY A 27 -0.37 5.63 -6.11
C GLY A 27 -1.53 4.69 -5.79
N VAL A 28 -1.62 4.07 -4.62
CA VAL A 28 -2.42 2.84 -4.40
C VAL A 28 -3.80 3.08 -3.76
N ALA A 29 -4.54 4.10 -4.22
CA ALA A 29 -5.86 4.43 -3.66
C ALA A 29 -6.87 3.27 -3.75
N MET A 30 -6.75 2.43 -4.78
CA MET A 30 -7.56 1.22 -4.99
C MET A 30 -7.39 0.13 -3.91
N SER A 31 -6.37 0.23 -3.06
CA SER A 31 -6.13 -0.69 -1.94
C SER A 31 -6.50 -0.08 -0.58
N CYS A 32 -7.05 1.14 -0.54
CA CYS A 32 -7.44 1.82 0.69
C CYS A 32 -8.45 1.00 1.51
N ASP A 33 -9.56 0.59 0.88
CA ASP A 33 -10.69 0.01 1.61
C ASP A 33 -10.37 -1.36 2.22
N THR A 34 -9.52 -2.14 1.57
CA THR A 34 -9.15 -3.48 2.03
C THR A 34 -7.85 -3.50 2.82
N MET A 35 -7.03 -2.46 2.71
CA MET A 35 -5.64 -2.44 3.18
C MET A 35 -4.79 -3.61 2.65
N LEU A 36 -5.26 -4.27 1.59
CA LEU A 36 -4.60 -5.42 0.97
C LEU A 36 -4.01 -4.99 -0.37
N PRO A 37 -2.73 -5.29 -0.62
CA PRO A 37 -2.22 -5.20 -1.97
C PRO A 37 -2.98 -6.24 -2.80
N GLN A 38 -3.54 -5.85 -3.94
CA GLN A 38 -4.31 -6.74 -4.82
C GLN A 38 -3.39 -7.69 -5.63
N HIS A 39 -2.34 -8.19 -4.99
CA HIS A 39 -1.54 -9.31 -5.47
C HIS A 39 -2.20 -10.61 -4.98
N GLY A 40 -2.56 -11.51 -5.89
CA GLY A 40 -3.35 -12.73 -5.61
C GLY A 40 -2.67 -13.79 -4.74
N SER A 41 -1.71 -13.41 -3.90
CA SER A 41 -1.02 -14.27 -2.93
C SER A 41 -1.50 -13.96 -1.51
N PRO A 42 -1.55 -14.98 -0.63
CA PRO A 42 -2.00 -14.78 0.76
C PRO A 42 -1.05 -13.86 1.54
N THR A 43 -1.62 -13.02 2.39
CA THR A 43 -0.88 -12.17 3.33
C THR A 43 -0.14 -13.03 4.34
N PRO A 44 1.20 -12.93 4.45
CA PRO A 44 1.94 -13.64 5.48
C PRO A 44 1.53 -13.16 6.88
N GLU A 45 1.22 -14.08 7.81
CA GLU A 45 0.87 -13.72 9.20
C GLU A 45 2.05 -13.10 9.97
N SER A 46 3.27 -13.37 9.52
CA SER A 46 4.49 -12.77 10.04
C SER A 46 5.47 -12.49 8.91
N GLY A 47 6.34 -11.51 9.13
CA GLY A 47 7.35 -11.13 8.16
C GLY A 47 8.46 -10.34 8.82
N PRO A 48 9.51 -9.99 8.05
CA PRO A 48 10.65 -9.23 8.55
C PRO A 48 10.34 -7.75 8.76
N PHE A 49 9.07 -7.36 8.84
CA PHE A 49 8.64 -5.97 8.97
C PHE A 49 7.91 -5.77 10.30
N SER A 50 8.17 -4.65 10.97
CA SER A 50 7.55 -4.31 12.25
C SER A 50 7.03 -2.89 12.27
N VAL A 51 5.84 -2.74 12.86
CA VAL A 51 5.16 -1.48 13.16
C VAL A 51 4.58 -1.63 14.57
N PRO A 52 4.51 -0.57 15.40
CA PRO A 52 3.85 -0.67 16.68
C PRO A 52 2.38 -1.07 16.51
N LYS A 53 1.94 -2.09 17.24
CA LYS A 53 0.59 -2.68 17.10
C LYS A 53 -0.49 -1.94 17.88
N TYR A 54 -0.09 -1.28 18.96
CA TYR A 54 -1.00 -0.65 19.90
C TYR A 54 -0.43 0.69 20.32
N PHE A 55 -1.33 1.65 20.44
CA PHE A 55 -1.05 2.98 20.95
C PHE A 55 -2.09 3.27 22.02
N CYS A 56 -1.65 3.56 23.23
CA CYS A 56 -2.51 4.11 24.26
C CYS A 56 -2.40 5.63 24.15
N SER A 57 -3.36 6.27 23.51
CA SER A 57 -3.58 7.71 23.66
C SER A 57 -4.66 7.86 24.72
N SER A 58 -4.32 8.51 25.82
CA SER A 58 -5.26 8.78 26.91
C SER A 58 -6.01 10.08 26.67
N ASP A 59 -5.43 11.01 25.89
CA ASP A 59 -5.96 12.35 25.70
C ASP A 59 -6.03 12.74 24.22
N ALA A 60 -7.10 13.45 23.84
CA ALA A 60 -7.23 14.02 22.50
C ALA A 60 -6.11 15.04 22.26
N GLY A 61 -5.26 14.76 21.27
CA GLY A 61 -4.10 15.61 20.94
C GLY A 61 -2.74 15.00 21.29
N ASP A 62 -2.71 13.82 21.92
CA ASP A 62 -1.45 13.09 22.08
C ASP A 62 -0.87 12.72 20.71
N GLU A 63 0.40 13.08 20.50
CA GLU A 63 1.15 12.70 19.31
C GLU A 63 2.10 11.54 19.62
N THR A 64 2.21 10.60 18.68
CA THR A 64 3.17 9.49 18.79
C THR A 64 3.87 9.26 17.46
N ILE A 65 5.18 9.03 17.54
CA ILE A 65 6.00 8.69 16.39
C ILE A 65 5.77 7.22 16.03
N VAL A 66 5.22 6.99 14.84
CA VAL A 66 5.08 5.65 14.27
C VAL A 66 6.26 5.35 13.35
N SER A 67 6.99 4.27 13.64
CA SER A 67 8.13 3.82 12.84
C SER A 67 7.87 2.46 12.22
N LEU A 68 7.86 2.40 10.88
CA LEU A 68 7.89 1.15 10.12
C LEU A 68 9.34 0.73 9.88
N LYS A 69 9.70 -0.49 10.30
CA LYS A 69 11.07 -1.01 10.20
C LYS A 69 11.11 -2.31 9.43
N ALA A 70 12.17 -2.50 8.65
CA ALA A 70 12.52 -3.77 8.02
C ALA A 70 13.64 -4.46 8.80
N GLY A 71 13.72 -5.78 8.68
CA GLY A 71 14.79 -6.60 9.24
C GLY A 71 16.14 -6.32 8.55
N PRO A 72 17.27 -6.76 9.15
CA PRO A 72 18.62 -6.33 8.76
C PRO A 72 19.01 -6.62 7.30
N ALA A 73 18.43 -7.65 6.70
CA ALA A 73 18.72 -8.08 5.32
C ALA A 73 17.52 -7.92 4.37
N THR A 74 16.54 -7.09 4.73
CA THR A 74 15.31 -6.94 3.95
C THR A 74 14.97 -5.47 3.68
N THR A 75 14.34 -5.23 2.54
CA THR A 75 13.77 -3.92 2.20
C THR A 75 12.33 -4.12 1.73
N PHE A 76 11.49 -3.10 1.92
CA PHE A 76 10.17 -3.03 1.30
C PHE A 76 10.17 -1.95 0.22
N LYS A 77 9.33 -2.11 -0.81
CA LYS A 77 9.19 -1.14 -1.91
C LYS A 77 8.13 -0.08 -1.63
N GLY A 78 7.18 -0.37 -0.75
CA GLY A 78 6.11 0.52 -0.36
C GLY A 78 5.33 -0.06 0.82
N PHE A 79 4.43 0.74 1.36
CA PHE A 79 3.58 0.36 2.49
C PHE A 79 2.24 1.10 2.42
N LEU A 80 1.24 0.52 3.05
CA LEU A 80 0.00 1.16 3.45
C LEU A 80 -0.07 1.10 4.97
N LEU A 81 -0.43 2.22 5.59
CA LEU A 81 -0.58 2.32 7.05
C LEU A 81 -1.89 3.02 7.36
N GLU A 82 -2.67 2.41 8.25
CA GLU A 82 -3.93 2.92 8.75
C GLU A 82 -3.92 2.80 10.28
N ALA A 83 -4.44 3.82 10.95
CA ALA A 83 -4.75 3.75 12.37
C ALA A 83 -6.26 3.52 12.51
N ARG A 84 -6.66 2.62 13.40
CA ARG A 84 -8.06 2.27 13.63
C ARG A 84 -8.32 2.07 15.11
N GLU A 85 -9.57 2.32 15.52
CA GLU A 85 -10.06 1.87 16.81
C GLU A 85 -10.08 0.33 16.86
N GLN A 86 -10.02 -0.23 18.07
CA GLN A 86 -10.13 -1.68 18.25
C GLN A 86 -11.47 -2.17 17.68
N ASP A 87 -11.39 -2.96 16.59
CA ASP A 87 -12.55 -3.44 15.82
C ASP A 87 -13.47 -2.34 15.27
N GLY A 88 -12.96 -1.10 15.18
CA GLY A 88 -13.70 0.09 14.78
C GLY A 88 -13.24 0.70 13.45
N PRO A 89 -13.74 1.90 13.13
CA PRO A 89 -13.39 2.64 11.92
C PRO A 89 -11.95 3.19 11.97
N PRO A 90 -11.43 3.70 10.85
CA PRO A 90 -10.18 4.45 10.82
C PRO A 90 -10.26 5.66 11.76
N ALA A 91 -9.18 5.96 12.48
CA ALA A 91 -9.16 6.98 13.52
C ALA A 91 -7.81 7.73 13.57
N GLY A 92 -7.87 8.95 14.10
CA GLY A 92 -6.69 9.82 14.23
C GLY A 92 -6.28 10.48 12.92
N THR A 93 -5.11 11.13 12.94
CA THR A 93 -4.51 11.77 11.77
C THR A 93 -3.01 11.49 11.75
N PHE A 94 -2.45 11.37 10.55
CA PHE A 94 -1.01 11.20 10.36
C PHE A 94 -0.37 12.52 9.92
N THR A 95 0.70 12.89 10.61
CA THR A 95 1.64 13.93 10.18
C THR A 95 2.88 13.28 9.58
N LEU A 96 3.28 13.69 8.38
CA LEU A 96 4.42 13.08 7.69
C LEU A 96 5.75 13.61 8.23
N LEU A 97 6.55 12.74 8.85
CA LEU A 97 7.92 13.07 9.26
C LEU A 97 8.94 12.89 8.11
N THR A 98 8.63 12.06 7.12
CA THR A 98 9.51 11.74 5.98
C THR A 98 8.76 11.88 4.64
N PRO A 99 8.34 13.10 4.26
CA PRO A 99 7.52 13.34 3.06
C PRO A 99 8.22 12.97 1.73
N ALA A 100 9.54 12.81 1.73
CA ALA A 100 10.28 12.31 0.57
C ALA A 100 10.05 10.80 0.29
N HIS A 101 9.55 10.05 1.28
CA HIS A 101 9.40 8.59 1.22
C HIS A 101 7.99 8.12 1.59
N SER A 102 7.10 9.05 1.91
CA SER A 102 5.74 8.78 2.36
C SER A 102 4.80 9.85 1.84
N ARG A 103 3.52 9.48 1.70
CA ARG A 103 2.47 10.41 1.31
C ARG A 103 1.16 9.99 1.96
N LEU A 104 0.31 10.96 2.24
CA LEU A 104 -1.06 10.70 2.63
C LEU A 104 -1.88 10.29 1.40
N LEU A 105 -2.82 9.37 1.61
CA LEU A 105 -3.73 8.90 0.57
C LEU A 105 -5.14 9.39 0.86
N GLN A 106 -5.87 9.73 -0.21
CA GLN A 106 -7.29 9.99 -0.12
C GLN A 106 -8.04 8.66 -0.21
N CYS A 107 -8.51 8.16 0.93
CA CYS A 107 -9.20 6.88 1.05
C CYS A 107 -10.69 7.09 1.38
N GLY A 108 -11.59 6.33 0.75
CA GLY A 108 -13.03 6.34 1.08
C GLY A 108 -13.74 7.70 0.96
N GLY A 109 -13.20 8.63 0.17
CA GLY A 109 -13.73 10.00 0.04
C GLY A 109 -13.33 10.96 1.17
N ASN A 110 -12.57 10.50 2.17
CA ASN A 110 -12.03 11.38 3.22
C ASN A 110 -10.92 12.26 2.64
N PRO A 111 -10.97 13.59 2.81
CA PRO A 111 -9.93 14.48 2.30
C PRO A 111 -8.57 14.16 2.95
N VAL A 112 -7.50 14.37 2.19
CA VAL A 112 -6.15 14.38 2.78
C VAL A 112 -6.08 15.55 3.76
N SER A 113 -5.98 15.26 5.06
CA SER A 113 -5.69 16.31 6.05
C SER A 113 -4.26 16.79 5.84
N LEU A 114 -4.12 17.97 5.23
CA LEU A 114 -2.87 18.71 5.19
C LEU A 114 -2.83 19.60 6.44
N LEU A 115 -2.08 19.17 7.45
CA LEU A 115 -1.60 20.04 8.54
C LEU A 115 -0.12 20.30 8.34
#